data_AF-A0A957Z6C6-F1
#
_entry.id   AF-A0A957Z6C6-F1
#
_cell.length_a   1.000
_cell.length_b   1.000
_cell.length_c   1.000
_cell.angle_alpha   90.00
_cell.angle_beta   90.00
_cell.angle_gamma   90.00
#
_symmetry.space_group_name_H-M   'P 1'
#
loop_
_entity.id
_entity.type
_entity.pdbx_description
1 polymer ?
#
loop_
_entity_poly.entity_id
_entity_poly.type
_entity_poly.pdbx_seq_one_letter_code
_entity_poly.pdbx_strand_id
1 'polypeptide(L)'
;MALIDVFPPSWVSGELLSAAKLNQLSDVVNGIKGAAMAPTSVFARSGNDAIWYARRHGRYVAVDFTTSGTSCTTRILINGTTVYNDGTLYPSGTTQTFDLDAVSGGPAVGEFYPVQVQYTADDATHVTTDIRETGAAAGGYVSPTAFSSGISAATFLTRLQALSTACTALSGAARTPSATWLRATDTATFTLRRKQQYLYVNYMASGAGTQIRIVVNGTTVSNDSTEYPNGVTKTIDLAAVSGGPVVGGNYRLEIQRNGGSLLLQYFVEGPAPSTNTAPAWAEGDQITTSSVTPLNRYKTVLDECYAILADYYFARPSIYRPYDHPRWGFHKSKRYLHYMRNGGLPATLSDPAGVQPDISLSRTTDDAPFASYDLDTIDWLAPGGLVLAYECDVVWLDDEP
;
A
#
# COMPACT_ATOMS: atom_id res chain seq x y z
N MET A 1 3.70 10.70 -12.69
CA MET A 1 3.29 9.34 -13.10
C MET A 1 1.78 9.31 -13.26
N ALA A 2 1.24 8.76 -14.36
CA ALA A 2 -0.21 8.70 -14.58
C ALA A 2 -0.83 7.50 -13.84
N LEU A 3 -2.14 7.56 -13.57
CA LEU A 3 -2.92 6.42 -13.12
C LEU A 3 -2.63 5.21 -14.04
N ILE A 4 -2.64 3.98 -13.50
CA ILE A 4 -2.50 2.79 -14.36
C ILE A 4 -3.79 2.66 -15.17
N ASP A 5 -3.71 3.10 -16.42
CA ASP A 5 -4.82 3.07 -17.37
C ASP A 5 -5.01 1.64 -17.91
N VAL A 6 -6.05 0.96 -17.40
CA VAL A 6 -6.38 -0.41 -17.79
C VAL A 6 -7.39 -0.39 -18.93
N PHE A 7 -6.90 -0.19 -20.15
CA PHE A 7 -7.69 -0.22 -21.39
C PHE A 7 -7.21 -1.35 -22.31
N PRO A 8 -7.55 -2.62 -22.02
CA PRO A 8 -7.17 -3.73 -22.87
C PRO A 8 -7.87 -3.62 -24.25
N PRO A 9 -7.28 -4.19 -25.31
CA PRO A 9 -7.90 -4.17 -26.63
C PRO A 9 -9.21 -4.97 -26.63
N SER A 10 -10.16 -4.53 -27.46
CA SER A 10 -11.30 -5.35 -27.86
C SER A 10 -10.92 -6.26 -29.02
N TRP A 11 -11.53 -7.44 -29.08
CA TRP A 11 -11.27 -8.44 -30.13
C TRP A 11 -12.57 -8.81 -30.82
N VAL A 12 -12.59 -8.73 -32.15
CA VAL A 12 -13.78 -9.07 -32.96
C VAL A 12 -13.44 -10.12 -34.01
N SER A 13 -14.45 -10.91 -34.40
CA SER A 13 -14.29 -11.94 -35.43
C SER A 13 -13.98 -11.31 -36.79
N GLY A 14 -13.05 -11.93 -37.53
CA GLY A 14 -12.62 -11.45 -38.85
C GLY A 14 -11.62 -10.31 -38.83
N GLU A 15 -11.23 -9.81 -37.65
CA GLU A 15 -10.18 -8.80 -37.53
C GLU A 15 -8.78 -9.39 -37.79
N LEU A 16 -7.92 -8.59 -38.42
CA LEU A 16 -6.50 -8.91 -38.49
C LEU A 16 -5.86 -8.79 -37.09
N LEU A 17 -5.30 -9.88 -36.61
CA LEU A 17 -4.47 -9.87 -35.41
C LEU A 17 -3.18 -9.09 -35.69
N SER A 18 -3.02 -7.96 -35.01
CA SER A 18 -1.86 -7.08 -35.20
C SER A 18 -0.94 -7.07 -33.99
N ALA A 19 0.35 -6.84 -34.23
CA ALA A 19 1.34 -6.61 -33.18
C ALA A 19 0.95 -5.41 -32.31
N ALA A 20 0.33 -4.37 -32.90
CA ALA A 20 -0.16 -3.21 -32.16
C ALA A 20 -1.18 -3.59 -31.07
N LYS A 21 -2.20 -4.39 -31.39
CA LYS A 21 -3.19 -4.82 -30.38
C LYS A 21 -2.59 -5.76 -29.34
N LEU A 22 -1.71 -6.68 -29.75
CA LEU A 22 -1.04 -7.57 -28.81
C LEU A 22 -0.12 -6.81 -27.85
N ASN A 23 0.60 -5.80 -28.35
CA ASN A 23 1.42 -4.93 -27.52
C ASN A 23 0.58 -4.04 -26.60
N GLN A 24 -0.58 -3.54 -27.05
CA GLN A 24 -1.54 -2.88 -26.15
C GLN A 24 -1.95 -3.79 -24.99
N LEU A 25 -2.23 -5.08 -25.27
CA LEU A 25 -2.51 -6.05 -24.22
C LEU A 25 -1.30 -6.26 -23.30
N SER A 26 -0.08 -6.34 -23.86
CA SER A 26 1.16 -6.45 -23.09
C SER A 26 1.40 -5.29 -22.16
N ASP A 27 1.17 -4.07 -22.63
CA ASP A 27 1.32 -2.86 -21.84
C ASP A 27 0.36 -2.86 -20.65
N VAL A 28 -0.91 -3.25 -20.88
CA VAL A 28 -1.90 -3.37 -19.81
C VAL A 28 -1.51 -4.46 -18.80
N VAL A 29 -1.12 -5.65 -19.25
CA VAL A 29 -0.72 -6.75 -18.35
C VAL A 29 0.53 -6.39 -17.54
N ASN A 30 1.52 -5.76 -18.17
CA ASN A 30 2.73 -5.28 -17.48
C ASN A 30 2.42 -4.11 -16.54
N GLY A 31 1.48 -3.24 -16.88
CA GLY A 31 0.98 -2.18 -15.99
C GLY A 31 0.33 -2.75 -14.72
N ILE A 32 -0.54 -3.74 -14.87
CA ILE A 32 -1.14 -4.47 -13.73
C ILE A 32 -0.05 -5.18 -12.90
N LYS A 33 0.96 -5.77 -13.55
CA LYS A 33 2.12 -6.35 -12.84
C LYS A 33 2.88 -5.28 -12.05
N GLY A 34 3.06 -4.09 -12.62
CA GLY A 34 3.61 -2.93 -11.92
C GLY A 34 2.80 -2.59 -10.66
N ALA A 35 1.46 -2.57 -10.74
CA ALA A 35 0.60 -2.34 -9.57
C ALA A 35 0.74 -3.42 -8.48
N ALA A 36 0.77 -4.68 -8.90
CA ALA A 36 1.00 -5.81 -8.00
C ALA A 36 2.37 -5.71 -7.33
N MET A 37 3.36 -5.16 -8.03
CA MET A 37 4.71 -4.99 -7.51
C MET A 37 4.95 -3.72 -6.71
N ALA A 38 4.06 -2.73 -6.83
CA ALA A 38 4.19 -1.47 -6.13
C ALA A 38 4.09 -1.66 -4.60
N PRO A 39 4.78 -0.81 -3.81
CA PRO A 39 4.73 -0.82 -2.35
C PRO A 39 3.29 -0.87 -1.80
N THR A 40 3.11 -1.54 -0.66
CA THR A 40 1.84 -1.57 0.06
C THR A 40 1.64 -0.31 0.90
N SER A 41 0.38 0.01 1.18
CA SER A 41 0.05 0.96 2.24
C SER A 41 0.39 0.40 3.61
N VAL A 42 0.69 1.30 4.54
CA VAL A 42 1.17 1.01 5.89
C VAL A 42 0.23 1.66 6.89
N PHE A 43 -0.22 0.89 7.87
CA PHE A 43 -0.96 1.42 9.00
C PHE A 43 0.02 1.54 10.16
N ALA A 44 0.30 2.76 10.58
CA ALA A 44 1.05 3.00 11.80
C ALA A 44 0.11 2.88 12.99
N ARG A 45 0.35 1.86 13.82
CA ARG A 45 -0.34 1.73 15.10
C ARG A 45 0.23 2.77 16.05
N SER A 46 -0.64 3.57 16.62
CA SER A 46 -0.32 4.56 17.64
C SER A 46 -1.13 4.26 18.88
N GLY A 47 -0.87 5.05 19.93
CA GLY A 47 -1.66 5.04 21.16
C GLY A 47 -3.15 5.27 20.90
N ASN A 48 -3.90 5.24 21.99
CA ASN A 48 -5.35 5.31 21.96
C ASN A 48 -5.82 6.72 21.54
N ASP A 49 -7.04 6.81 21.02
CA ASP A 49 -7.68 8.07 20.64
C ASP A 49 -6.95 8.88 19.55
N ALA A 50 -6.47 8.18 18.51
CA ALA A 50 -5.83 8.82 17.37
C ALA A 50 -6.81 9.09 16.21
N ILE A 51 -6.38 9.98 15.32
CA ILE A 51 -7.06 10.31 14.06
C ILE A 51 -6.18 9.80 12.92
N TRP A 52 -6.79 9.15 11.95
CA TRP A 52 -6.13 8.75 10.71
C TRP A 52 -6.86 9.36 9.53
N TYR A 53 -6.13 9.82 8.53
CA TYR A 53 -6.69 10.38 7.30
C TYR A 53 -6.50 9.44 6.13
N ALA A 54 -7.57 9.25 5.36
CA ALA A 54 -7.54 8.60 4.07
C ALA A 54 -8.08 9.57 3.00
N ARG A 55 -7.71 9.30 1.74
CA ARG A 55 -8.39 9.87 0.59
C ARG A 55 -9.31 8.81 -0.01
N ARG A 56 -10.60 9.12 -0.13
CA ARG A 56 -11.61 8.13 -0.51
C ARG A 56 -11.42 7.67 -1.95
N HIS A 57 -11.03 6.41 -2.12
CA HIS A 57 -10.98 5.73 -3.42
C HIS A 57 -11.75 4.40 -3.42
N GLY A 58 -11.99 3.85 -2.23
CA GLY A 58 -12.81 2.67 -1.99
C GLY A 58 -14.23 2.98 -1.55
N ARG A 59 -14.93 1.90 -1.18
CA ARG A 59 -16.33 1.93 -0.72
C ARG A 59 -16.46 1.60 0.76
N TYR A 60 -15.66 0.66 1.26
CA TYR A 60 -15.77 0.20 2.63
C TYR A 60 -14.57 0.63 3.47
N VAL A 61 -14.81 1.04 4.71
CA VAL A 61 -13.77 1.21 5.72
C VAL A 61 -13.96 0.13 6.78
N ALA A 62 -12.91 -0.64 7.02
CA ALA A 62 -12.86 -1.60 8.11
C ALA A 62 -11.91 -1.11 9.21
N VAL A 63 -12.36 -1.20 10.45
CA VAL A 63 -11.58 -0.87 11.66
C VAL A 63 -11.45 -2.14 12.48
N ASP A 64 -10.22 -2.59 12.67
CA ASP A 64 -9.90 -3.72 13.54
C ASP A 64 -9.43 -3.19 14.89
N PHE A 65 -9.97 -3.71 15.98
CA PHE A 65 -9.57 -3.35 17.32
C PHE A 65 -9.74 -4.48 18.32
N THR A 66 -9.06 -4.38 19.47
CA THR A 66 -9.15 -5.31 20.59
C THR A 66 -9.44 -4.52 21.87
N THR A 67 -10.36 -5.01 22.69
CA THR A 67 -10.70 -4.44 24.00
C THR A 67 -10.83 -5.55 25.03
N SER A 68 -10.19 -5.42 26.19
CA SER A 68 -10.19 -6.45 27.24
C SER A 68 -9.99 -5.84 28.63
N GLY A 69 -10.77 -6.27 29.61
CA GLY A 69 -10.71 -5.79 30.99
C GLY A 69 -12.12 -5.68 31.60
N THR A 70 -12.34 -4.67 32.44
CA THR A 70 -13.62 -4.47 33.13
C THR A 70 -14.68 -3.84 32.23
N SER A 71 -14.42 -2.66 31.67
CA SER A 71 -15.32 -2.05 30.68
C SER A 71 -14.60 -1.10 29.72
N CYS A 72 -15.07 -1.04 28.48
CA CYS A 72 -14.56 -0.11 27.48
C CYS A 72 -15.65 0.19 26.45
N THR A 73 -16.01 1.45 26.29
CA THR A 73 -16.83 1.91 25.17
C THR A 73 -15.92 2.29 24.01
N THR A 74 -16.08 1.61 22.88
CA THR A 74 -15.42 1.97 21.62
C THR A 74 -16.36 2.81 20.77
N ARG A 75 -15.89 3.97 20.35
CA ARG A 75 -16.59 4.86 19.44
C ARG A 75 -15.78 5.07 18.17
N ILE A 76 -16.39 4.84 17.01
CA ILE A 76 -15.77 5.05 15.70
C ILE A 76 -16.53 6.17 14.99
N LEU A 77 -15.79 7.16 14.53
CA LEU A 77 -16.30 8.26 13.73
C LEU A 77 -15.64 8.24 12.36
N ILE A 78 -16.45 8.36 11.31
CA ILE A 78 -16.00 8.54 9.93
C ILE A 78 -16.49 9.91 9.48
N ASN A 79 -15.55 10.76 9.08
CA ASN A 79 -15.84 12.14 8.68
C ASN A 79 -16.68 12.93 9.71
N GLY A 80 -16.39 12.72 11.00
CA GLY A 80 -17.13 13.33 12.12
C GLY A 80 -18.47 12.65 12.47
N THR A 81 -19.02 11.80 11.61
CA THR A 81 -20.24 11.05 11.90
C THR A 81 -19.94 9.80 12.72
N THR A 82 -20.62 9.62 13.85
CA THR A 82 -20.48 8.40 14.66
C THR A 82 -21.17 7.23 13.95
N VAL A 83 -20.38 6.22 13.59
CA VAL A 83 -20.85 5.01 12.88
C VAL A 83 -20.87 3.77 13.78
N TYR A 84 -20.18 3.83 14.91
CA TYR A 84 -20.14 2.78 15.93
C TYR A 84 -19.98 3.41 17.30
N ASN A 85 -20.72 2.90 18.29
CA ASN A 85 -20.63 3.31 19.68
C ASN A 85 -21.18 2.19 20.57
N ASP A 86 -20.30 1.34 21.09
CA ASP A 86 -20.68 0.12 21.81
C ASP A 86 -19.71 -0.18 22.97
N GLY A 87 -20.23 -0.73 24.07
CA GLY A 87 -19.49 -1.12 25.28
C GLY A 87 -19.02 -2.58 25.29
N THR A 88 -19.29 -3.35 24.24
CA THR A 88 -18.92 -4.76 24.12
C THR A 88 -17.40 -4.91 24.06
N LEU A 89 -16.86 -5.76 24.93
CA LEU A 89 -15.44 -6.11 24.93
C LEU A 89 -15.16 -7.18 23.89
N TYR A 90 -14.04 -7.01 23.16
CA TYR A 90 -13.55 -7.97 22.18
C TYR A 90 -12.12 -8.40 22.51
N PRO A 91 -11.89 -9.29 23.49
CA PRO A 91 -10.55 -9.68 23.92
C PRO A 91 -9.76 -10.43 22.83
N SER A 92 -10.48 -11.10 21.91
CA SER A 92 -9.89 -11.78 20.75
C SER A 92 -9.80 -10.88 19.50
N GLY A 93 -10.19 -9.61 19.63
CA GLY A 93 -10.29 -8.66 18.52
C GLY A 93 -11.62 -8.77 17.76
N THR A 94 -11.96 -7.71 17.03
CA THR A 94 -13.11 -7.64 16.13
C THR A 94 -12.81 -6.72 14.95
N THR A 95 -13.58 -6.89 13.88
CA THR A 95 -13.57 -6.01 12.70
C THR A 95 -14.94 -5.40 12.54
N GLN A 96 -15.01 -4.07 12.51
CA GLN A 96 -16.23 -3.35 12.14
C GLN A 96 -16.05 -2.76 10.74
N THR A 97 -16.99 -3.05 9.84
CA THR A 97 -16.94 -2.60 8.45
C THR A 97 -18.10 -1.67 8.14
N PHE A 98 -17.81 -0.53 7.55
CA PHE A 98 -18.76 0.53 7.25
C PHE A 98 -18.78 0.82 5.74
N ASP A 99 -19.96 0.91 5.14
CA ASP A 99 -20.15 1.37 3.76
C ASP A 99 -20.16 2.90 3.72
N LEU A 100 -19.16 3.50 3.07
CA LEU A 100 -19.02 4.96 2.97
C LEU A 100 -20.18 5.61 2.24
N ASP A 101 -20.88 4.90 1.35
CA ASP A 101 -22.09 5.40 0.69
C ASP A 101 -23.29 5.49 1.65
N ALA A 102 -23.27 4.74 2.75
CA ALA A 102 -24.32 4.71 3.75
C ALA A 102 -24.05 5.64 4.95
N VAL A 103 -22.83 6.20 5.07
CA VAL A 103 -22.50 7.15 6.13
C VAL A 103 -23.19 8.49 5.83
N SER A 104 -24.04 8.95 6.74
CA SER A 104 -24.66 10.28 6.63
C SER A 104 -23.59 11.36 6.67
N GLY A 105 -23.55 12.24 5.65
CA GLY A 105 -22.46 13.20 5.48
C GLY A 105 -21.12 12.54 5.14
N GLY A 106 -21.16 11.32 4.59
CA GLY A 106 -19.98 10.56 4.19
C GLY A 106 -19.14 11.31 3.15
N PRO A 107 -17.82 11.06 3.12
CA PRO A 107 -16.89 11.77 2.24
C PRO A 107 -17.14 11.42 0.78
N ALA A 108 -17.03 12.37 -0.15
CA ALA A 108 -17.14 12.06 -1.57
C ALA A 108 -15.89 11.33 -2.10
N VAL A 109 -16.00 10.63 -3.23
CA VAL A 109 -14.84 9.98 -3.86
C VAL A 109 -13.84 11.07 -4.26
N GLY A 110 -12.57 10.85 -3.93
CA GLY A 110 -11.47 11.80 -4.13
C GLY A 110 -11.25 12.76 -2.95
N GLU A 111 -12.14 12.82 -1.96
CA GLU A 111 -11.98 13.70 -0.79
C GLU A 111 -11.17 13.05 0.32
N PHE A 112 -10.45 13.90 1.07
CA PHE A 112 -9.84 13.49 2.33
C PHE A 112 -10.89 13.39 3.42
N TYR A 113 -10.75 12.39 4.29
CA TYR A 113 -11.62 12.22 5.44
C TYR A 113 -10.89 11.63 6.63
N PRO A 114 -11.24 12.04 7.86
CA PRO A 114 -10.73 11.44 9.08
C PRO A 114 -11.52 10.19 9.46
N VAL A 115 -10.80 9.20 9.97
CA VAL A 115 -11.32 8.10 10.78
C VAL A 115 -10.79 8.31 12.20
N GLN A 116 -11.70 8.41 13.16
CA GLN A 116 -11.36 8.56 14.58
C GLN A 116 -11.84 7.33 15.33
N VAL A 117 -10.97 6.75 16.15
CA VAL A 117 -11.32 5.64 17.03
C VAL A 117 -11.03 6.08 18.46
N GLN A 118 -12.09 6.21 19.25
CA GLN A 118 -12.06 6.70 20.61
C GLN A 118 -12.43 5.58 21.58
N TYR A 119 -11.78 5.55 22.73
CA TYR A 119 -12.03 4.59 23.79
C TYR A 119 -12.36 5.31 25.10
N THR A 120 -13.43 4.87 25.76
CA THR A 120 -13.72 5.26 27.15
C THR A 120 -13.63 4.00 27.99
N ALA A 121 -12.51 3.81 28.66
CA ALA A 121 -12.19 2.58 29.40
C ALA A 121 -12.18 2.80 30.92
N ASP A 122 -12.68 1.81 31.66
CA ASP A 122 -12.45 1.63 33.09
C ASP A 122 -11.76 0.27 33.28
N ASP A 123 -10.51 0.31 33.73
CA ASP A 123 -9.62 -0.85 33.88
C ASP A 123 -9.67 -1.82 32.68
N ALA A 124 -9.50 -1.27 31.47
CA ALA A 124 -9.48 -2.04 30.23
C ALA A 124 -8.33 -1.65 29.30
N THR A 125 -7.65 -2.67 28.80
CA THR A 125 -6.74 -2.57 27.66
C THR A 125 -7.56 -2.40 26.39
N HIS A 126 -7.09 -1.55 25.49
CA HIS A 126 -7.76 -1.24 24.25
C HIS A 126 -6.74 -0.83 23.21
N VAL A 127 -6.99 -1.21 21.96
CA VAL A 127 -6.12 -0.83 20.87
C VAL A 127 -6.74 -1.03 19.49
N THR A 128 -6.54 -0.03 18.61
CA THR A 128 -6.80 -0.16 17.18
C THR A 128 -5.63 -0.88 16.52
N THR A 129 -5.91 -2.02 15.88
CA THR A 129 -4.88 -2.90 15.29
C THR A 129 -4.71 -2.71 13.79
N ASP A 130 -5.75 -2.28 13.09
CA ASP A 130 -5.71 -1.93 11.67
C ASP A 130 -6.86 -0.99 11.32
N ILE A 131 -6.65 -0.12 10.33
CA ILE A 131 -7.73 0.55 9.61
C ILE A 131 -7.41 0.40 8.14
N ARG A 132 -8.41 0.01 7.35
CA ARG A 132 -8.25 -0.18 5.91
C ARG A 132 -9.46 0.32 5.15
N GLU A 133 -9.20 0.93 4.01
CA GLU A 133 -10.19 1.21 2.99
C GLU A 133 -10.09 0.15 1.89
N THR A 134 -11.24 -0.37 1.47
CA THR A 134 -11.34 -1.35 0.38
C THR A 134 -12.38 -0.95 -0.65
N GLY A 135 -12.10 -1.27 -1.92
CA GLY A 135 -13.12 -1.20 -2.97
C GLY A 135 -14.27 -2.19 -2.73
N ALA A 136 -15.37 -2.04 -3.47
CA ALA A 136 -16.32 -3.14 -3.59
C ALA A 136 -15.63 -4.33 -4.27
N ALA A 137 -15.83 -5.55 -3.77
CA ALA A 137 -15.33 -6.73 -4.46
C ALA A 137 -15.95 -6.77 -5.86
N ALA A 138 -15.12 -6.65 -6.89
CA ALA A 138 -15.60 -6.67 -8.27
C ALA A 138 -15.98 -8.09 -8.71
N GLY A 139 -15.51 -9.12 -7.99
CA GLY A 139 -15.88 -10.53 -8.16
C GLY A 139 -15.92 -10.92 -9.63
N GLY A 140 -14.77 -10.89 -10.30
CA GLY A 140 -14.76 -10.97 -11.77
C GLY A 140 -13.50 -11.55 -12.38
N TYR A 141 -12.42 -11.74 -11.61
CA TYR A 141 -11.24 -12.39 -12.17
C TYR A 141 -11.50 -13.88 -12.33
N VAL A 142 -11.48 -14.34 -13.58
CA VAL A 142 -11.45 -15.75 -13.92
C VAL A 142 -10.15 -16.01 -14.66
N SER A 143 -9.36 -16.92 -14.08
CA SER A 143 -8.10 -17.36 -14.66
C SER A 143 -8.27 -17.74 -16.14
N PRO A 144 -7.63 -17.03 -17.09
CA PRO A 144 -7.81 -17.31 -18.50
C PRO A 144 -7.44 -18.75 -18.84
N THR A 145 -8.16 -19.37 -19.78
CA THR A 145 -7.80 -20.70 -20.27
C THR A 145 -6.53 -20.62 -21.12
N ALA A 146 -5.57 -21.52 -20.87
CA ALA A 146 -4.31 -21.55 -21.60
C ALA A 146 -4.52 -21.78 -23.11
N PHE A 147 -3.70 -21.13 -23.93
CA PHE A 147 -3.54 -21.39 -25.34
C PHE A 147 -2.93 -22.78 -25.57
N SER A 148 -3.30 -23.39 -26.70
CA SER A 148 -2.88 -24.72 -27.13
C SER A 148 -2.79 -24.73 -28.65
N SER A 149 -2.03 -25.66 -29.21
CA SER A 149 -1.91 -25.83 -30.66
C SER A 149 -3.21 -26.35 -31.27
N GLY A 150 -3.42 -26.08 -32.57
CA GLY A 150 -4.52 -26.66 -33.34
C GLY A 150 -5.93 -26.22 -32.96
N ILE A 151 -6.07 -25.13 -32.19
CA ILE A 151 -7.40 -24.61 -31.83
C ILE A 151 -8.06 -23.88 -33.00
N SER A 152 -9.40 -23.92 -33.02
CA SER A 152 -10.17 -23.15 -33.99
C SER A 152 -9.97 -21.65 -33.82
N ALA A 153 -10.16 -20.87 -34.89
CA ALA A 153 -10.11 -19.41 -34.84
C ALA A 153 -11.11 -18.83 -33.82
N ALA A 154 -12.30 -19.44 -33.70
CA ALA A 154 -13.30 -19.06 -32.72
C ALA A 154 -12.79 -19.25 -31.28
N THR A 155 -12.18 -20.41 -30.99
CA THR A 155 -11.59 -20.68 -29.67
C THR A 155 -10.42 -19.75 -29.37
N PHE A 156 -9.59 -19.44 -30.36
CA PHE A 156 -8.48 -18.49 -30.22
C PHE A 156 -9.00 -17.09 -29.85
N LEU A 157 -10.02 -16.61 -30.55
CA LEU A 157 -10.69 -15.33 -30.26
C LEU A 157 -11.26 -15.31 -28.84
N THR A 158 -11.97 -16.36 -28.42
CA THR A 158 -12.50 -16.45 -27.04
C THR A 158 -11.40 -16.34 -25.99
N ARG A 159 -10.22 -16.93 -26.22
CA ARG A 159 -9.09 -16.83 -25.29
C ARG A 159 -8.48 -15.43 -25.24
N LEU A 160 -8.37 -14.74 -26.37
CA LEU A 160 -7.96 -13.34 -26.41
C LEU A 160 -8.95 -12.43 -25.66
N GLN A 161 -10.25 -12.63 -25.87
CA GLN A 161 -11.29 -11.91 -25.14
C GLN A 161 -11.21 -12.17 -23.64
N ALA A 162 -10.97 -13.42 -23.23
CA ALA A 162 -10.78 -13.76 -21.82
C ALA A 162 -9.56 -13.06 -21.19
N LEU A 163 -8.47 -12.87 -21.92
CA LEU A 163 -7.33 -12.06 -21.44
C LEU A 163 -7.73 -10.60 -21.21
N SER A 164 -8.44 -9.98 -22.17
CA SER A 164 -8.92 -8.60 -22.00
C SER A 164 -9.90 -8.48 -20.83
N THR A 165 -10.83 -9.42 -20.67
CA THR A 165 -11.76 -9.46 -19.52
C THR A 165 -11.01 -9.60 -18.19
N ALA A 166 -9.99 -10.44 -18.13
CA ALA A 166 -9.17 -10.61 -16.93
C ALA A 166 -8.40 -9.32 -16.57
N CYS A 167 -7.87 -8.59 -17.56
CA CYS A 167 -7.30 -7.27 -17.33
C CYS A 167 -8.33 -6.29 -16.74
N THR A 168 -9.52 -6.20 -17.35
CA THR A 168 -10.60 -5.32 -16.86
C THR A 168 -11.03 -5.69 -15.44
N ALA A 169 -11.11 -6.98 -15.10
CA ALA A 169 -11.45 -7.43 -13.75
C ALA A 169 -10.45 -6.96 -12.67
N LEU A 170 -9.17 -6.84 -13.02
CA LEU A 170 -8.12 -6.36 -12.11
C LEU A 170 -7.98 -4.83 -12.06
N SER A 171 -8.69 -4.09 -12.91
CA SER A 171 -8.54 -2.63 -13.03
C SER A 171 -8.73 -1.89 -11.70
N GLY A 172 -9.78 -2.22 -10.96
CA GLY A 172 -10.04 -1.62 -9.65
C GLY A 172 -8.98 -1.98 -8.60
N ALA A 173 -8.48 -3.21 -8.62
CA ALA A 173 -7.45 -3.66 -7.68
C ALA A 173 -6.05 -3.12 -8.02
N ALA A 174 -5.80 -2.76 -9.28
CA ALA A 174 -4.52 -2.25 -9.76
C ALA A 174 -4.22 -0.79 -9.33
N ARG A 175 -5.14 -0.10 -8.64
CA ARG A 175 -4.84 1.22 -8.07
C ARG A 175 -3.82 1.07 -6.93
N THR A 176 -2.65 1.70 -7.08
CA THR A 176 -1.60 1.66 -6.07
C THR A 176 -1.92 2.63 -4.93
N PRO A 177 -1.81 2.21 -3.65
CA PRO A 177 -2.17 3.06 -2.52
C PRO A 177 -1.05 4.03 -2.16
N SER A 178 -1.31 4.95 -1.23
CA SER A 178 -0.24 5.72 -0.58
C SER A 178 0.63 4.80 0.27
N ALA A 179 1.92 4.75 -0.04
CA ALA A 179 2.92 3.92 0.65
C ALA A 179 3.91 4.79 1.42
N THR A 180 3.42 5.42 2.47
CA THR A 180 4.20 6.29 3.36
C THR A 180 4.38 5.57 4.70
N TRP A 181 5.45 5.87 5.43
CA TRP A 181 5.67 5.31 6.77
C TRP A 181 6.22 6.34 7.73
N LEU A 182 5.93 6.14 9.02
CA LEU A 182 6.59 6.88 10.08
C LEU A 182 8.01 6.36 10.29
N ARG A 183 8.96 7.29 10.35
CA ARG A 183 10.36 7.04 10.71
C ARG A 183 10.51 7.12 12.22
N ALA A 184 10.09 6.04 12.87
CA ALA A 184 10.07 5.94 14.32
C ALA A 184 11.49 6.04 14.92
N THR A 185 11.59 6.75 16.03
CA THR A 185 12.80 6.83 16.88
C THR A 185 12.72 5.94 18.12
N ASP A 186 11.59 5.27 18.31
CA ASP A 186 11.33 4.31 19.37
C ASP A 186 10.56 3.10 18.82
N THR A 187 10.19 2.18 19.70
CA THR A 187 9.40 1.01 19.36
C THR A 187 8.13 1.39 18.61
N ALA A 188 7.96 0.83 17.43
CA ALA A 188 6.82 1.10 16.56
C ALA A 188 6.25 -0.19 15.99
N THR A 189 4.92 -0.20 15.84
CA THR A 189 4.18 -1.31 15.26
C THR A 189 3.47 -0.82 13.99
N PHE A 190 3.63 -1.60 12.93
CA PHE A 190 3.02 -1.34 11.64
C PHE A 190 2.18 -2.55 11.21
N THR A 191 1.07 -2.29 10.54
CA THR A 191 0.31 -3.32 9.83
C THR A 191 0.44 -3.09 8.34
N LEU A 192 0.82 -4.14 7.62
CA LEU A 192 1.06 -4.16 6.18
C LEU A 192 0.28 -5.32 5.54
N ARG A 193 0.19 -5.32 4.20
CA ARG A 193 -0.37 -6.43 3.42
C ARG A 193 0.76 -7.00 2.57
N ARG A 194 1.05 -8.29 2.73
CA ARG A 194 2.14 -8.96 2.01
C ARG A 194 1.83 -8.98 0.53
N LYS A 195 2.63 -8.29 -0.28
CA LYS A 195 2.64 -8.39 -1.74
C LYS A 195 3.85 -9.16 -2.26
N GLN A 196 4.99 -9.08 -1.56
CA GLN A 196 6.25 -9.67 -2.00
C GLN A 196 6.83 -10.71 -1.03
N GLN A 197 8.00 -11.27 -1.38
CA GLN A 197 8.69 -12.25 -0.57
C GLN A 197 9.62 -11.62 0.47
N TYR A 198 10.44 -10.66 0.08
CA TYR A 198 11.44 -10.09 0.98
C TYR A 198 10.94 -8.80 1.60
N LEU A 199 11.19 -8.61 2.89
CA LEU A 199 11.04 -7.33 3.56
C LEU A 199 12.43 -6.80 3.88
N TYR A 200 12.76 -5.63 3.36
CA TYR A 200 13.95 -4.89 3.73
C TYR A 200 13.59 -3.92 4.84
N VAL A 201 14.32 -3.96 5.95
CA VAL A 201 14.18 -2.99 7.04
C VAL A 201 15.52 -2.33 7.26
N ASN A 202 15.57 -1.01 7.10
CA ASN A 202 16.77 -0.22 7.34
C ASN A 202 16.61 0.68 8.56
N TYR A 203 17.57 0.59 9.48
CA TYR A 203 17.59 1.42 10.68
C TYR A 203 19.01 1.86 11.02
N MET A 204 19.13 2.99 11.71
CA MET A 204 20.31 3.40 12.45
C MET A 204 20.12 3.05 13.93
N ALA A 205 21.19 2.57 14.57
CA ALA A 205 21.19 2.28 15.99
C ALA A 205 22.54 2.68 16.59
N SER A 206 22.54 3.30 17.76
CA SER A 206 23.78 3.74 18.41
C SER A 206 23.62 3.85 19.92
N GLY A 207 24.75 3.88 20.63
CA GLY A 207 24.80 4.09 22.07
C GLY A 207 24.91 2.79 22.87
N ALA A 208 25.34 2.94 24.12
CA ALA A 208 25.61 1.83 25.01
C ALA A 208 24.37 0.96 25.23
N GLY A 209 24.56 -0.37 25.15
CA GLY A 209 23.46 -1.33 25.32
C GLY A 209 22.49 -1.39 24.15
N THR A 210 22.91 -1.01 22.94
CA THR A 210 22.10 -1.14 21.72
C THR A 210 21.49 -2.53 21.62
N GLN A 211 20.17 -2.57 21.43
CA GLN A 211 19.43 -3.81 21.19
C GLN A 211 18.17 -3.51 20.37
N ILE A 212 18.21 -3.84 19.09
CA ILE A 212 17.11 -3.67 18.15
C ILE A 212 16.57 -5.04 17.77
N ARG A 213 15.26 -5.24 17.96
CA ARG A 213 14.57 -6.47 17.59
C ARG A 213 13.55 -6.18 16.49
N ILE A 214 13.51 -7.03 15.48
CA ILE A 214 12.51 -7.01 14.42
C ILE A 214 11.61 -8.23 14.61
N VAL A 215 10.30 -8.00 14.67
CA VAL A 215 9.28 -9.03 14.87
C VAL A 215 8.27 -8.98 13.74
N VAL A 216 7.95 -10.14 13.18
CA VAL A 216 6.91 -10.31 12.16
C VAL A 216 5.88 -11.29 12.70
N ASN A 217 4.62 -10.86 12.83
CA ASN A 217 3.53 -11.66 13.42
C ASN A 217 3.87 -12.28 14.79
N GLY A 218 4.60 -11.57 15.64
CA GLY A 218 5.06 -12.08 16.95
C GLY A 218 6.32 -12.94 16.90
N THR A 219 6.77 -13.38 15.73
CA THR A 219 8.02 -14.13 15.54
C THR A 219 9.20 -13.18 15.41
N THR A 220 10.22 -13.34 16.26
CA THR A 220 11.46 -12.58 16.14
C THR A 220 12.24 -13.05 14.92
N VAL A 221 12.48 -12.14 13.96
CA VAL A 221 13.23 -12.41 12.73
C VAL A 221 14.63 -11.78 12.75
N SER A 222 14.84 -10.81 13.63
CA SER A 222 16.16 -10.23 13.89
C SER A 222 16.23 -9.77 15.36
N ASN A 223 17.37 -9.98 16.00
CA ASN A 223 17.65 -9.51 17.35
C ASN A 223 19.13 -9.11 17.39
N ASP A 224 19.39 -7.82 17.22
CA ASP A 224 20.69 -7.27 16.90
C ASP A 224 21.16 -6.32 18.01
N SER A 225 22.38 -6.52 18.49
CA SER A 225 23.01 -5.69 19.51
C SER A 225 24.19 -4.86 18.99
N THR A 226 24.41 -4.85 17.67
CA THR A 226 25.46 -4.06 17.03
C THR A 226 25.02 -2.63 16.80
N GLU A 227 25.93 -1.68 17.05
CA GLU A 227 25.74 -0.28 16.69
C GLU A 227 25.95 -0.07 15.18
N TYR A 228 25.00 0.61 14.56
CA TYR A 228 25.02 1.01 13.15
C TYR A 228 24.73 2.52 13.06
N PRO A 229 25.68 3.39 13.43
CA PRO A 229 25.48 4.83 13.38
C PRO A 229 25.26 5.35 11.96
N ASN A 230 25.65 4.60 10.94
CA ASN A 230 25.44 4.94 9.52
C ASN A 230 24.32 4.12 8.85
N GLY A 231 23.58 3.33 9.64
CA GLY A 231 22.48 2.50 9.17
C GLY A 231 22.89 1.08 8.74
N VAL A 232 21.93 0.17 8.79
CA VAL A 232 22.04 -1.22 8.30
C VAL A 232 20.72 -1.64 7.68
N THR A 233 20.75 -2.41 6.60
CA THR A 233 19.56 -3.08 6.05
C THR A 233 19.54 -4.54 6.47
N LYS A 234 18.44 -4.97 7.09
CA LYS A 234 18.12 -6.38 7.31
C LYS A 234 17.16 -6.85 6.23
N THR A 235 17.48 -7.99 5.62
CA THR A 235 16.61 -8.67 4.64
C THR A 235 15.93 -9.83 5.33
N ILE A 236 14.60 -9.84 5.30
CA ILE A 236 13.76 -10.86 5.93
C ILE A 236 13.00 -11.59 4.83
N ASP A 237 13.14 -12.91 4.75
CA ASP A 237 12.30 -13.74 3.88
C ASP A 237 10.96 -14.03 4.58
N LEU A 238 9.90 -13.34 4.15
CA LEU A 238 8.56 -13.48 4.73
C LEU A 238 7.97 -14.89 4.54
N ALA A 239 8.45 -15.65 3.54
CA ALA A 239 8.02 -17.04 3.34
C ALA A 239 8.65 -18.00 4.37
N ALA A 240 9.82 -17.64 4.92
CA ALA A 240 10.54 -18.45 5.89
C ALA A 240 10.18 -18.12 7.34
N VAL A 241 9.43 -17.04 7.59
CA VAL A 241 8.99 -16.67 8.95
C VAL A 241 7.97 -17.71 9.45
N SER A 242 8.24 -18.31 10.61
CA SER A 242 7.27 -19.19 11.28
C SER A 242 6.00 -18.40 11.65
N GLY A 243 4.83 -18.85 11.19
CA GLY A 243 3.58 -18.08 11.30
C GLY A 243 3.56 -16.81 10.45
N GLY A 244 4.45 -16.73 9.45
CA GLY A 244 4.57 -15.59 8.56
C GLY A 244 3.34 -15.35 7.69
N PRO A 245 3.19 -14.14 7.12
CA PRO A 245 2.06 -13.82 6.27
C PRO A 245 1.99 -14.68 5.01
N VAL A 246 0.78 -15.04 4.60
CA VAL A 246 0.51 -15.49 3.21
C VAL A 246 0.52 -14.30 2.26
N VAL A 247 0.81 -14.53 0.96
CA VAL A 247 0.68 -13.50 -0.07
C VAL A 247 -0.78 -13.00 -0.11
N GLY A 248 -0.96 -11.69 -0.20
CA GLY A 248 -2.25 -11.02 -0.11
C GLY A 248 -2.78 -10.86 1.33
N GLY A 249 -2.17 -11.48 2.34
CA GLY A 249 -2.58 -11.42 3.73
C GLY A 249 -1.99 -10.22 4.49
N ASN A 250 -2.68 -9.81 5.55
CA ASN A 250 -2.17 -8.78 6.47
C ASN A 250 -1.09 -9.37 7.41
N TYR A 251 -0.14 -8.54 7.81
CA TYR A 251 0.82 -8.88 8.86
C TYR A 251 1.23 -7.69 9.70
N ARG A 252 1.71 -8.00 10.91
CA ARG A 252 2.27 -7.04 11.85
C ARG A 252 3.78 -7.04 11.75
N LEU A 253 4.37 -5.87 11.57
CA LEU A 253 5.79 -5.60 11.71
C LEU A 253 6.01 -4.79 12.98
N GLU A 254 6.88 -5.25 13.87
CA GLU A 254 7.32 -4.48 15.02
C GLU A 254 8.83 -4.25 14.94
N ILE A 255 9.23 -2.99 15.07
CA ILE A 255 10.62 -2.62 15.27
C ILE A 255 10.72 -2.20 16.73
N GLN A 256 11.37 -3.02 17.54
CA GLN A 256 11.47 -2.85 18.99
C GLN A 256 12.85 -2.32 19.36
N ARG A 257 12.88 -1.21 20.08
CA ARG A 257 14.08 -0.64 20.69
C ARG A 257 14.14 -1.12 22.15
N ASN A 258 14.89 -2.18 22.38
CA ASN A 258 15.08 -2.75 23.72
C ASN A 258 16.31 -2.15 24.43
N GLY A 259 17.13 -1.39 23.72
CA GLY A 259 18.26 -0.64 24.27
C GLY A 259 18.91 0.26 23.22
N GLY A 260 19.72 1.22 23.67
CA GLY A 260 20.33 2.25 22.82
C GLY A 260 19.32 3.20 22.16
N SER A 261 19.73 3.79 21.05
CA SER A 261 18.89 4.65 20.19
C SER A 261 18.44 3.91 18.92
N LEU A 262 17.33 4.36 18.33
CA LEU A 262 16.80 3.86 17.07
C LEU A 262 16.43 5.05 16.17
N LEU A 263 16.69 4.91 14.87
CA LEU A 263 16.00 5.67 13.84
C LEU A 263 15.68 4.71 12.69
N LEU A 264 14.39 4.42 12.50
CA LEU A 264 13.92 3.71 11.33
C LEU A 264 14.07 4.61 10.09
N GLN A 265 14.85 4.17 9.11
CA GLN A 265 15.04 4.93 7.87
C GLN A 265 13.94 4.59 6.87
N TYR A 266 13.84 3.31 6.52
CA TYR A 266 12.82 2.79 5.62
C TYR A 266 12.53 1.33 5.89
N PHE A 267 11.37 0.89 5.42
CA PHE A 267 11.13 -0.51 5.15
C PHE A 267 10.32 -0.64 3.87
N VAL A 268 10.63 -1.67 3.08
CA VAL A 268 9.98 -1.88 1.80
C VAL A 268 9.98 -3.35 1.45
N GLU A 269 8.86 -3.80 0.90
CA GLU A 269 8.74 -5.14 0.34
C GLU A 269 9.42 -5.20 -1.03
N GLY A 270 10.23 -6.24 -1.24
CA GLY A 270 10.94 -6.51 -2.47
C GLY A 270 10.60 -7.87 -3.05
N PRO A 271 10.48 -7.97 -4.38
CA PRO A 271 10.12 -9.21 -5.03
C PRO A 271 11.20 -10.27 -4.87
N ALA A 272 10.78 -11.53 -4.90
CA ALA A 272 11.67 -12.58 -5.35
C ALA A 272 12.07 -12.30 -6.82
N PRO A 273 13.19 -12.81 -7.33
CA PRO A 273 13.48 -12.72 -8.77
C PRO A 273 12.37 -13.37 -9.61
N SER A 274 11.35 -12.59 -10.00
CA SER A 274 10.29 -12.98 -10.92
C SER A 274 10.60 -12.34 -12.27
N THR A 275 10.93 -13.16 -13.26
CA THR A 275 11.23 -12.73 -14.63
C THR A 275 10.01 -12.78 -15.55
N ASN A 276 8.83 -13.14 -15.03
CA ASN A 276 7.62 -13.24 -15.81
C ASN A 276 7.09 -11.85 -16.17
N THR A 277 7.09 -11.56 -17.48
CA THR A 277 6.50 -10.36 -18.08
C THR A 277 5.66 -10.74 -19.28
N ALA A 278 4.74 -9.86 -19.65
CA ALA A 278 3.99 -10.00 -20.89
C ALA A 278 4.96 -9.87 -22.09
N PRO A 279 4.77 -10.66 -23.16
CA PRO A 279 5.67 -10.66 -24.32
C PRO A 279 5.62 -9.34 -25.09
N ALA A 280 6.65 -9.06 -25.88
CA ALA A 280 6.61 -8.04 -26.91
C ALA A 280 6.49 -8.71 -28.28
N TRP A 281 5.73 -8.09 -29.19
CA TRP A 281 5.48 -8.60 -30.54
C TRP A 281 6.05 -7.64 -31.58
N ALA A 282 6.74 -8.18 -32.57
CA ALA A 282 7.24 -7.42 -33.70
C ALA A 282 6.19 -7.34 -34.81
N GLU A 283 6.24 -6.27 -35.60
CA GLU A 283 5.42 -6.18 -36.81
C GLU A 283 5.78 -7.32 -37.77
N GLY A 284 4.75 -7.99 -38.31
CA GLY A 284 4.93 -9.11 -39.24
C GLY A 284 5.07 -10.49 -38.57
N ASP A 285 5.15 -10.55 -37.24
CA ASP A 285 5.17 -11.81 -36.50
C ASP A 285 3.97 -12.70 -36.87
N GLN A 286 4.26 -13.92 -37.29
CA GLN A 286 3.24 -14.92 -37.59
C GLN A 286 2.91 -15.70 -36.32
N ILE A 287 1.62 -15.76 -35.98
CA ILE A 287 1.17 -16.62 -34.88
C ILE A 287 1.19 -18.08 -35.35
N THR A 288 2.07 -18.86 -34.75
CA THR A 288 2.23 -20.28 -35.04
C THR A 288 2.16 -21.10 -33.75
N THR A 289 2.39 -22.41 -33.85
CA THR A 289 2.50 -23.30 -32.68
C THR A 289 3.54 -22.82 -31.66
N SER A 290 4.62 -22.16 -32.09
CA SER A 290 5.64 -21.62 -31.18
C SER A 290 5.14 -20.43 -30.36
N SER A 291 4.10 -19.74 -30.81
CA SER A 291 3.50 -18.57 -30.14
C SER A 291 2.65 -18.95 -28.91
N VAL A 292 2.33 -20.24 -28.73
CA VAL A 292 1.56 -20.73 -27.57
C VAL A 292 2.25 -20.36 -26.26
N THR A 293 3.57 -20.50 -26.16
CA THR A 293 4.33 -20.17 -24.95
C THR A 293 4.28 -18.67 -24.63
N PRO A 294 4.63 -17.75 -25.56
CA PRO A 294 4.43 -16.32 -25.36
C PRO A 294 2.99 -15.94 -24.98
N LEU A 295 1.98 -16.47 -25.66
CA LEU A 295 0.56 -16.19 -25.35
C LEU A 295 0.18 -16.65 -23.94
N ASN A 296 0.71 -17.79 -23.49
CA ASN A 296 0.47 -18.28 -22.13
C ASN A 296 1.18 -17.47 -21.05
N ARG A 297 2.18 -16.64 -21.39
CA ARG A 297 2.78 -15.72 -20.39
C ARG A 297 1.79 -14.66 -19.90
N TYR A 298 0.89 -14.18 -20.75
CA TYR A 298 -0.16 -13.24 -20.33
C TYR A 298 -0.98 -13.82 -19.18
N LYS A 299 -1.43 -15.07 -19.34
CA LYS A 299 -2.14 -15.82 -18.31
C LYS A 299 -1.31 -15.91 -17.02
N THR A 300 -0.07 -16.40 -17.11
CA THR A 300 0.81 -16.56 -15.94
C THR A 300 0.97 -15.26 -15.16
N VAL A 301 1.25 -14.15 -15.86
CA VAL A 301 1.41 -12.84 -15.23
C VAL A 301 0.11 -12.37 -14.58
N LEU A 302 -1.03 -12.51 -15.25
CA LEU A 302 -2.33 -12.14 -14.68
C LEU A 302 -2.70 -12.97 -13.45
N ASP A 303 -2.44 -14.28 -13.46
CA ASP A 303 -2.70 -15.17 -12.32
C ASP A 303 -1.82 -14.77 -11.12
N GLU A 304 -0.54 -14.45 -11.35
CA GLU A 304 0.35 -13.93 -10.31
C GLU A 304 -0.12 -12.57 -9.77
N CYS A 305 -0.54 -11.66 -10.65
CA CYS A 305 -1.09 -10.37 -10.26
C CYS A 305 -2.34 -10.54 -9.39
N TYR A 306 -3.24 -11.44 -9.77
CA TYR A 306 -4.45 -11.73 -9.00
C TYR A 306 -4.12 -12.29 -7.61
N ALA A 307 -3.16 -13.22 -7.50
CA ALA A 307 -2.72 -13.76 -6.22
C ALA A 307 -2.21 -12.66 -5.25
N ILE A 308 -1.63 -11.58 -5.79
CA ILE A 308 -1.11 -10.46 -4.99
C ILE A 308 -2.18 -9.41 -4.69
N LEU A 309 -2.91 -8.95 -5.72
CA LEU A 309 -3.86 -7.84 -5.63
C LEU A 309 -5.21 -8.26 -5.03
N ALA A 310 -5.64 -9.50 -5.29
CA ALA A 310 -7.02 -9.98 -5.11
C ALA A 310 -8.04 -9.18 -5.96
N ASP A 311 -9.33 -9.24 -5.59
CA ASP A 311 -10.46 -8.69 -6.36
C ASP A 311 -10.80 -7.22 -6.04
N TYR A 312 -10.02 -6.54 -5.20
CA TYR A 312 -10.39 -5.21 -4.70
C TYR A 312 -9.20 -4.32 -4.37
N TYR A 313 -9.43 -3.01 -4.53
CA TYR A 313 -8.54 -1.95 -4.06
C TYR A 313 -8.33 -2.06 -2.55
N PHE A 314 -7.12 -1.78 -2.07
CA PHE A 314 -6.78 -1.82 -0.65
C PHE A 314 -5.82 -0.67 -0.29
N ALA A 315 -6.21 0.15 0.68
CA ALA A 315 -5.36 1.19 1.25
C ALA A 315 -5.51 1.29 2.77
N ARG A 316 -4.53 1.92 3.41
CA ARG A 316 -4.53 2.22 4.84
C ARG A 316 -4.38 3.72 5.01
N PRO A 317 -5.02 4.30 6.03
CA PRO A 317 -4.93 5.73 6.28
C PRO A 317 -3.59 6.11 6.91
N SER A 318 -3.17 7.35 6.70
CA SER A 318 -2.01 7.95 7.36
C SER A 318 -2.42 8.54 8.70
N ILE A 319 -1.66 8.24 9.75
CA ILE A 319 -1.94 8.80 11.08
C ILE A 319 -1.65 10.31 11.16
N TYR A 320 -2.48 11.05 11.90
CA TYR A 320 -2.28 12.45 12.25
C TYR A 320 -1.41 12.63 13.51
N ARG A 321 -0.33 13.41 13.42
CA ARG A 321 0.69 13.60 14.46
C ARG A 321 1.11 15.07 14.65
N PRO A 322 0.20 15.98 15.04
CA PRO A 322 0.45 17.43 15.02
C PRO A 322 1.51 17.97 16.00
N TYR A 323 1.85 17.20 17.04
CA TYR A 323 2.70 17.69 18.14
C TYR A 323 3.98 16.87 18.36
N ASP A 324 4.23 15.88 17.51
CA ASP A 324 5.27 14.86 17.75
C ASP A 324 6.50 15.01 16.86
N HIS A 325 6.72 16.19 16.26
CA HIS A 325 7.79 16.44 15.29
C HIS A 325 7.92 15.29 14.27
N PRO A 326 6.81 14.92 13.61
CA PRO A 326 6.72 13.68 12.86
C PRO A 326 7.73 13.63 11.72
N ARG A 327 8.24 12.42 11.50
CA ARG A 327 9.19 12.11 10.43
C ARG A 327 8.58 11.04 9.57
N TRP A 328 8.48 11.30 8.29
CA TRP A 328 7.93 10.39 7.31
C TRP A 328 8.99 10.00 6.30
N GLY A 329 8.86 8.78 5.76
CA GLY A 329 9.57 8.34 4.58
C GLY A 329 8.57 7.87 3.53
N PHE A 330 8.91 8.07 2.27
CA PHE A 330 8.19 7.51 1.14
C PHE A 330 9.10 7.41 -0.09
N HIS A 331 8.81 6.43 -0.95
CA HIS A 331 9.36 6.41 -2.30
C HIS A 331 8.47 7.20 -3.24
N LYS A 332 9.03 7.90 -4.24
CA LYS A 332 8.25 8.57 -5.30
C LYS A 332 7.55 7.51 -6.16
N SER A 333 6.38 7.09 -5.71
CA SER A 333 5.50 6.15 -6.41
C SER A 333 4.24 6.83 -6.96
N LYS A 334 4.15 8.15 -6.83
CA LYS A 334 3.00 9.00 -7.18
C LYS A 334 3.49 10.40 -7.55
N ARG A 335 2.66 11.17 -8.25
CA ARG A 335 3.01 12.55 -8.65
C ARG A 335 2.88 13.56 -7.51
N TYR A 336 1.80 13.52 -6.75
CA TYR A 336 1.50 14.53 -5.74
C TYR A 336 1.76 14.02 -4.33
N LEU A 337 2.41 14.88 -3.54
CA LEU A 337 2.47 14.78 -2.10
C LEU A 337 1.35 15.64 -1.52
N HIS A 338 0.43 14.99 -0.82
CA HIS A 338 -0.55 15.63 0.03
C HIS A 338 -0.04 15.64 1.46
N TYR A 339 -0.16 16.76 2.15
CA TYR A 339 0.34 16.88 3.51
C TYR A 339 -0.49 17.85 4.34
N MET A 340 -0.52 17.58 5.64
CA MET A 340 -0.99 18.54 6.65
C MET A 340 0.22 19.17 7.33
N ARG A 341 0.17 20.48 7.57
CA ARG A 341 1.12 21.19 8.42
C ARG A 341 0.44 22.27 9.24
N ASN A 342 -0.09 21.91 10.41
CA ASN A 342 -0.77 22.81 11.33
C ASN A 342 0.13 23.33 12.47
N GLY A 343 1.27 22.69 12.75
CA GLY A 343 2.24 23.15 13.77
C GLY A 343 3.05 24.40 13.38
N GLY A 344 3.83 24.93 14.34
CA GLY A 344 4.52 26.23 14.23
C GLY A 344 5.89 26.21 13.54
N LEU A 345 6.52 25.04 13.34
CA LEU A 345 7.79 24.90 12.61
C LEU A 345 7.55 24.71 11.11
N PRO A 346 8.45 25.11 10.20
CA PRO A 346 8.30 24.80 8.78
C PRO A 346 8.42 23.29 8.53
N ALA A 347 7.57 22.74 7.65
CA ALA A 347 7.77 21.40 7.11
C ALA A 347 8.75 21.41 5.94
N THR A 348 9.48 20.32 5.77
CA THR A 348 10.46 20.18 4.70
C THR A 348 10.45 18.79 4.06
N LEU A 349 10.85 18.73 2.79
CA LEU A 349 11.29 17.52 2.12
C LEU A 349 12.81 17.52 2.02
N SER A 350 13.43 16.39 2.29
CA SER A 350 14.88 16.25 2.32
C SER A 350 15.34 15.03 1.52
N ASP A 351 16.47 15.19 0.85
CA ASP A 351 17.22 14.10 0.22
C ASP A 351 17.87 13.23 1.33
N PRO A 352 17.60 11.92 1.38
CA PRO A 352 18.22 11.03 2.36
C PRO A 352 19.75 11.03 2.34
N ALA A 353 20.38 11.35 1.21
CA ALA A 353 21.83 11.44 1.11
C ALA A 353 22.40 12.75 1.70
N GLY A 354 21.54 13.74 2.00
CA GLY A 354 21.93 15.05 2.51
C GLY A 354 22.73 15.89 1.50
N VAL A 355 22.64 15.57 0.21
CA VAL A 355 23.38 16.26 -0.85
C VAL A 355 22.59 17.45 -1.37
N GLN A 356 21.27 17.27 -1.52
CA GLN A 356 20.37 18.30 -2.04
C GLN A 356 19.85 19.20 -0.91
N PRO A 357 19.59 20.49 -1.19
CA PRO A 357 18.97 21.37 -0.20
C PRO A 357 17.55 20.91 0.14
N ASP A 358 17.16 21.13 1.39
CA ASP A 358 15.79 20.90 1.84
C ASP A 358 14.80 21.79 1.09
N ILE A 359 13.64 21.23 0.78
CA ILE A 359 12.54 21.93 0.11
C ILE A 359 11.50 22.29 1.16
N SER A 360 11.28 23.57 1.38
CA SER A 360 10.26 24.07 2.31
C SER A 360 8.84 23.82 1.79
N LEU A 361 7.98 23.35 2.67
CA LEU A 361 6.56 23.16 2.44
C LEU A 361 5.76 24.27 3.12
N SER A 362 4.67 24.69 2.48
CA SER A 362 3.79 25.73 3.01
C SER A 362 2.96 25.22 4.18
N ARG A 363 2.63 26.10 5.13
CA ARG A 363 1.72 25.77 6.22
C ARG A 363 0.30 25.54 5.68
N THR A 364 -0.43 24.57 6.25
CA THR A 364 -1.87 24.40 6.02
C THR A 364 -2.68 25.25 6.99
N THR A 365 -3.98 25.39 6.74
CA THR A 365 -4.91 26.12 7.62
C THR A 365 -6.06 25.21 8.03
N ASP A 366 -6.83 25.61 9.03
CA ASP A 366 -8.01 24.85 9.44
C ASP A 366 -9.06 24.77 8.30
N ASP A 367 -9.16 25.80 7.47
CA ASP A 367 -10.05 25.86 6.30
C ASP A 367 -9.54 25.07 5.08
N ALA A 368 -8.22 24.83 5.01
CA ALA A 368 -7.56 24.06 3.97
C ALA A 368 -6.56 23.09 4.63
N PRO A 369 -7.07 22.02 5.27
CA PRO A 369 -6.25 21.18 6.15
C PRO A 369 -5.18 20.41 5.39
N PHE A 370 -5.37 20.16 4.09
CA PHE A 370 -4.38 19.56 3.21
C PHE A 370 -3.85 20.56 2.18
N ALA A 371 -2.53 20.52 1.96
CA ALA A 371 -1.87 21.12 0.82
C ALA A 371 -1.31 20.01 -0.09
N SER A 372 -1.11 20.35 -1.35
CA SER A 372 -0.59 19.46 -2.39
C SER A 372 0.71 20.02 -2.96
N TYR A 373 1.69 19.16 -3.19
CA TYR A 373 2.98 19.50 -3.78
C TYR A 373 3.28 18.55 -4.94
N ASP A 374 3.60 19.11 -6.11
CA ASP A 374 3.93 18.31 -7.30
C ASP A 374 5.39 17.82 -7.23
N LEU A 375 5.58 16.53 -6.96
CA LEU A 375 6.90 15.90 -6.83
C LEU A 375 7.63 15.81 -8.18
N ASP A 376 6.95 16.03 -9.31
CA ASP A 376 7.61 16.11 -10.63
C ASP A 376 8.34 17.46 -10.83
N THR A 377 8.15 18.43 -9.93
CA THR A 377 8.91 19.70 -9.92
C THR A 377 10.27 19.60 -9.21
N ILE A 378 10.57 18.46 -8.60
CA ILE A 378 11.84 18.21 -7.89
C ILE A 378 12.83 17.54 -8.83
N ASP A 379 13.81 18.30 -9.33
CA ASP A 379 14.75 17.86 -10.36
C ASP A 379 15.57 16.60 -9.99
N TRP A 380 15.95 16.48 -8.71
CA TRP A 380 16.76 15.36 -8.23
C TRP A 380 15.94 14.10 -7.93
N LEU A 381 14.61 14.19 -7.93
CA LEU A 381 13.74 13.12 -7.48
C LEU A 381 13.16 12.32 -8.66
N ALA A 382 13.90 11.27 -9.02
CA ALA A 382 13.45 10.28 -10.00
C ALA A 382 12.32 9.37 -9.42
N PRO A 383 11.48 8.76 -10.28
CA PRO A 383 10.54 7.72 -9.86
C PRO A 383 11.24 6.61 -9.06
N GLY A 384 10.64 6.21 -7.95
CA GLY A 384 11.21 5.23 -7.00
C GLY A 384 12.24 5.81 -6.02
N GLY A 385 12.69 7.06 -6.19
CA GLY A 385 13.60 7.74 -5.26
C GLY A 385 12.99 7.89 -3.86
N LEU A 386 13.81 7.74 -2.82
CA LEU A 386 13.40 7.90 -1.43
C LEU A 386 13.43 9.39 -1.05
N VAL A 387 12.38 9.85 -0.35
CA VAL A 387 12.27 11.20 0.20
C VAL A 387 11.92 11.12 1.69
N LEU A 388 12.46 12.05 2.46
CA LEU A 388 12.14 12.22 3.87
C LEU A 388 11.31 13.49 4.04
N ALA A 389 10.16 13.40 4.70
CA ALA A 389 9.37 14.57 5.07
C ALA A 389 9.42 14.80 6.58
N TYR A 390 9.66 16.04 6.99
CA TYR A 390 9.78 16.45 8.38
C TYR A 390 8.68 17.44 8.74
N GLU A 391 8.18 17.35 9.98
CA GLU A 391 7.15 18.23 10.55
C GLU A 391 5.77 18.16 9.87
N CYS A 392 5.59 17.37 8.81
CA CYS A 392 4.27 17.10 8.24
C CYS A 392 3.43 16.27 9.20
N ASP A 393 2.29 16.80 9.64
CA ASP A 393 1.41 16.13 10.61
C ASP A 393 0.72 14.90 10.01
N VAL A 394 0.53 14.90 8.69
CA VAL A 394 0.07 13.79 7.85
C VAL A 394 0.81 13.86 6.53
N VAL A 395 1.12 12.70 5.95
CA VAL A 395 1.64 12.58 4.59
C VAL A 395 0.85 11.53 3.81
N TRP A 396 0.43 11.88 2.59
CA TRP A 396 -0.27 11.02 1.66
C TRP A 396 0.28 11.22 0.24
N LEU A 397 0.27 10.16 -0.55
CA LEU A 397 0.77 10.15 -1.93
C LEU A 397 -0.37 9.82 -2.87
N ASP A 398 -0.53 10.61 -3.94
CA ASP A 398 -1.57 10.38 -4.93
C ASP A 398 -1.18 10.89 -6.33
N ASP A 399 -1.88 10.45 -7.36
CA ASP A 399 -1.69 10.93 -8.74
C ASP A 399 -2.64 12.09 -9.10
N GLU A 400 -3.58 12.41 -8.21
CA GLU A 400 -4.52 13.53 -8.33
C GLU A 400 -4.09 14.67 -7.38
N PRO A 401 -4.13 15.94 -7.81
CA PRO A 401 -3.69 17.08 -7.02
C PRO A 401 -4.56 17.36 -5.80
#